data_AF-A0A7G8Q567-F1
#
_entry.id   AF-A0A7G8Q567-F1
#
_cell.length_a   1.000
_cell.length_b   1.000
_cell.length_c   1.000
_cell.angle_alpha   90.00
_cell.angle_beta   90.00
_cell.angle_gamma   90.00
#
_symmetry.space_group_name_H-M   'P 1'
#
loop_
_entity.id
_entity.type
_entity.pdbx_description
1 polymer ?
#
loop_
_entity_poly.entity_id
_entity_poly.type
_entity_poly.pdbx_seq_one_letter_code
_entity_poly.pdbx_strand_id
1 'polypeptide(L)'
;MRIVTRLIAMNRARLLGRQLREIERQVHNLPKRTRARLGTMALREIGQASRCDFPHLYGTPPEERYLAWGQGTDIGLARARSDNAEVAMRGIALWLAVAYHETKNTPHENIRPHHRDLMRLLRELKEQHRADPMQEWGVQATAAA
;
A
#
# COMPACT_ATOMS: atom_id res chain seq x y z
N MET A 1 30.60 -0.39 -5.54
CA MET A 1 29.25 -0.50 -4.91
C MET A 1 28.08 -0.71 -5.88
N ARG A 2 28.12 -0.24 -7.14
CA ARG A 2 26.99 -0.31 -8.09
C ARG A 2 26.40 -1.71 -8.32
N ILE A 3 27.23 -2.75 -8.33
CA ILE A 3 26.78 -4.16 -8.50
C ILE A 3 25.99 -4.63 -7.27
N VAL A 4 26.51 -4.37 -6.06
CA VAL A 4 25.85 -4.75 -4.78
C VAL A 4 24.50 -4.04 -4.66
N THR A 5 24.42 -2.74 -4.93
CA THR A 5 23.16 -1.99 -4.92
C THR A 5 22.14 -2.54 -5.92
N ARG A 6 22.60 -2.94 -7.13
CA ARG A 6 21.72 -3.57 -8.14
C ARG A 6 21.21 -4.93 -7.67
N LEU A 7 22.05 -5.76 -7.05
CA LEU A 7 21.63 -7.06 -6.52
C LEU A 7 20.62 -6.92 -5.37
N ILE A 8 20.84 -5.97 -4.46
CA ILE A 8 19.89 -5.65 -3.39
C ILE A 8 18.54 -5.20 -3.97
N ALA A 9 18.56 -4.28 -4.94
CA ALA A 9 17.34 -3.83 -5.61
C ALA A 9 16.63 -4.95 -6.40
N MET A 10 17.39 -5.88 -7.00
CA MET A 10 16.84 -7.07 -7.67
C MET A 10 16.14 -8.00 -6.68
N ASN A 11 16.75 -8.25 -5.52
CA ASN A 11 16.13 -9.06 -4.48
C ASN A 11 14.83 -8.38 -3.99
N ARG A 12 14.89 -7.07 -3.71
CA ARG A 12 13.73 -6.33 -3.26
C ARG A 12 12.59 -6.33 -4.27
N ALA A 13 12.87 -6.12 -5.56
CA ALA A 13 11.85 -6.21 -6.59
C ALA A 13 11.16 -7.59 -6.61
N ARG A 14 11.93 -8.67 -6.50
CA ARG A 14 11.37 -10.03 -6.41
C ARG A 14 10.49 -10.21 -5.17
N LEU A 15 10.90 -9.67 -4.03
CA LEU A 15 10.12 -9.71 -2.80
C LEU A 15 8.83 -8.91 -2.97
N LEU A 16 8.91 -7.62 -3.31
CA LEU A 16 7.76 -6.75 -3.57
C LEU A 16 6.79 -7.38 -4.57
N GLY A 17 7.28 -7.95 -5.66
CA GLY A 17 6.44 -8.60 -6.65
C GLY A 17 5.68 -9.81 -6.10
N ARG A 18 6.27 -10.60 -5.20
CA ARG A 18 5.55 -11.69 -4.51
C ARG A 18 4.48 -11.14 -3.56
N GLN A 19 4.84 -10.16 -2.75
CA GLN A 19 3.94 -9.55 -1.78
C GLN A 19 2.76 -8.85 -2.47
N LEU A 20 3.01 -8.12 -3.57
CA LEU A 20 1.98 -7.44 -4.34
C LEU A 20 0.92 -8.43 -4.84
N ARG A 21 1.33 -9.56 -5.44
CA ARG A 21 0.39 -10.58 -5.92
C ARG A 21 -0.46 -11.17 -4.81
N GLU A 22 0.08 -11.27 -3.60
CA GLU A 22 -0.66 -11.75 -2.45
C GLU A 22 -1.65 -10.70 -1.95
N ILE A 23 -1.23 -9.44 -1.85
CA ILE A 23 -2.08 -8.32 -1.48
C ILE A 23 -3.20 -8.13 -2.50
N GLU A 24 -2.92 -8.17 -3.81
CA GLU A 24 -3.93 -8.12 -4.88
C GLU A 24 -5.00 -9.21 -4.67
N ARG A 25 -4.57 -10.45 -4.43
CA ARG A 25 -5.48 -11.57 -4.16
C ARG A 25 -6.35 -11.31 -2.94
N GLN A 26 -5.76 -10.88 -1.84
CA GLN A 26 -6.51 -10.56 -0.62
C GLN A 26 -7.51 -9.43 -0.86
N VAL A 27 -7.10 -8.36 -1.53
CA VAL A 27 -7.98 -7.24 -1.91
C VAL A 27 -9.15 -7.72 -2.77
N HIS A 28 -8.91 -8.52 -3.80
CA HIS A 28 -9.97 -8.99 -4.68
C HIS A 28 -10.95 -9.95 -3.99
N ASN A 29 -10.49 -10.70 -2.97
CA ASN A 29 -11.34 -11.54 -2.14
C ASN A 29 -12.23 -10.76 -1.15
N LEU A 30 -11.96 -9.47 -0.92
CA LEU A 30 -12.79 -8.65 -0.04
C LEU A 30 -14.15 -8.32 -0.69
N PRO A 31 -15.24 -8.24 0.11
CA PRO A 31 -16.51 -7.69 -0.36
C PRO A 31 -16.36 -6.27 -0.91
N LYS A 32 -17.19 -5.89 -1.89
CA LYS A 32 -17.14 -4.56 -2.57
C LYS A 32 -17.11 -3.39 -1.58
N ARG A 33 -17.98 -3.41 -0.56
CA ARG A 33 -18.03 -2.39 0.50
C ARG A 33 -16.74 -2.31 1.32
N THR A 34 -16.14 -3.46 1.60
CA THR A 34 -14.87 -3.54 2.33
C THR A 34 -13.71 -3.00 1.50
N ARG A 35 -13.71 -3.23 0.18
CA ARG A 35 -12.73 -2.64 -0.75
C ARG A 35 -12.82 -1.11 -0.79
N ALA A 36 -14.02 -0.54 -0.82
CA ALA A 36 -14.22 0.92 -0.76
C ALA A 36 -13.60 1.52 0.52
N ARG A 37 -13.92 0.93 1.69
CA ARG A 37 -13.33 1.33 2.97
C ARG A 37 -11.80 1.20 2.99
N LEU A 38 -11.27 0.10 2.43
CA LEU A 38 -9.84 -0.11 2.30
C LEU A 38 -9.18 0.99 1.44
N GLY A 39 -9.83 1.41 0.34
CA GLY A 39 -9.35 2.50 -0.51
C GLY A 39 -9.18 3.81 0.26
N THR A 40 -10.18 4.19 1.07
CA THR A 40 -10.08 5.37 1.95
C THR A 40 -8.95 5.23 2.96
N MET A 41 -8.80 4.06 3.59
CA MET A 41 -7.72 3.79 4.54
C MET A 41 -6.34 3.89 3.88
N ALA A 42 -6.15 3.26 2.72
CA ALA A 42 -4.88 3.28 1.99
C ALA A 42 -4.47 4.71 1.60
N LEU A 43 -5.40 5.52 1.10
CA LEU A 43 -5.13 6.93 0.76
C LEU A 43 -4.74 7.76 1.98
N ARG A 44 -5.44 7.56 3.11
CA ARG A 44 -5.08 8.20 4.38
C ARG A 44 -3.67 7.81 4.81
N GLU A 45 -3.35 6.52 4.74
CA GLU A 45 -2.07 5.98 5.19
C GLU A 45 -0.91 6.43 4.29
N ILE A 46 -1.11 6.51 2.97
CA ILE A 46 -0.16 7.13 2.02
C ILE A 46 0.10 8.59 2.42
N GLY A 47 -0.96 9.33 2.76
CA GLY A 47 -0.88 10.71 3.23
C GLY A 47 -0.10 10.84 4.55
N GLN A 48 -0.33 9.96 5.52
CA GLN A 48 0.43 9.95 6.78
C GLN A 48 1.91 9.64 6.55
N ALA A 49 2.22 8.60 5.77
CA ALA A 49 3.60 8.25 5.44
C ALA A 49 4.35 9.41 4.78
N SER A 50 3.67 10.21 3.94
CA SER A 50 4.28 11.36 3.26
C SER A 50 4.73 12.49 4.21
N ARG A 51 4.25 12.50 5.45
CA ARG A 51 4.61 13.48 6.48
C ARG A 51 5.85 13.07 7.28
N CYS A 52 6.33 11.83 7.12
CA CYS A 52 7.56 11.37 7.75
C CYS A 52 8.78 11.83 6.95
N ASP A 53 9.91 12.02 7.63
CA ASP A 53 11.19 12.38 6.98
C ASP A 53 11.60 11.37 5.91
N PHE A 54 11.32 10.08 6.17
CA PHE A 54 11.59 8.97 5.27
C PHE A 54 10.30 8.16 5.02
N PRO A 55 9.44 8.57 4.07
CA PRO A 55 8.14 7.92 3.84
C PRO A 55 8.22 6.42 3.50
N HIS A 56 9.30 5.99 2.84
CA HIS A 56 9.57 4.59 2.51
C HIS A 56 9.95 3.73 3.74
N LEU A 57 10.24 4.36 4.89
CA LEU A 57 10.48 3.68 6.17
C LEU A 57 9.26 3.70 7.08
N TYR A 58 8.11 4.23 6.63
CA TYR A 58 6.90 4.31 7.44
C TYR A 58 6.50 2.94 8.02
N GLY A 59 6.16 2.92 9.31
CA GLY A 59 5.84 1.68 10.04
C GLY A 59 7.04 0.79 10.42
N THR A 60 8.27 1.19 10.09
CA THR A 60 9.49 0.48 10.52
C THR A 60 9.88 0.86 11.95
N PRO A 61 10.16 -0.10 12.84
CA PRO A 61 10.66 0.18 14.19
C PRO A 61 11.94 1.03 14.17
N PRO A 62 12.17 1.90 15.16
CA PRO A 62 13.37 2.76 15.21
C PRO A 62 14.68 1.98 15.14
N GLU A 63 14.72 0.78 15.70
CA GLU A 63 15.89 -0.09 15.78
C GLU A 63 16.34 -0.60 14.41
N GLU A 64 15.44 -0.60 13.42
CA GLU A 64 15.64 -1.22 12.10
C GLU A 64 15.77 -0.20 10.95
N ARG A 65 15.91 1.09 11.26
CA ARG A 65 16.01 2.17 10.26
C ARG A 65 17.27 2.14 9.39
N TYR A 66 18.27 1.35 9.76
CA TYR A 66 19.56 1.27 9.06
C TYR A 66 19.60 0.21 7.94
N LEU A 67 18.49 -0.48 7.69
CA LEU A 67 18.36 -1.40 6.56
C LEU A 67 18.23 -0.61 5.25
N ALA A 68 18.67 -1.22 4.14
CA ALA A 68 18.54 -0.62 2.81
C ALA A 68 17.08 -0.33 2.40
N TRP A 69 16.12 -0.95 3.08
CA TRP A 69 14.67 -0.81 2.91
C TRP A 69 14.01 -0.96 4.28
N GLY A 70 12.87 -0.29 4.50
CA GLY A 70 12.11 -0.42 5.74
C GLY A 70 11.37 -1.75 5.84
N GLN A 71 10.96 -2.13 7.06
CA GLN A 71 10.15 -3.32 7.34
C GLN A 71 8.64 -3.09 7.16
N GLY A 72 8.22 -1.87 6.83
CA GLY A 72 6.80 -1.51 6.79
C GLY A 72 5.96 -2.41 5.89
N THR A 73 6.50 -2.87 4.75
CA THR A 73 5.82 -3.86 3.89
C THR A 73 5.77 -5.24 4.54
N ASP A 74 6.83 -5.70 5.19
CA ASP A 74 6.85 -7.02 5.80
C ASP A 74 5.88 -7.10 6.99
N ILE A 75 5.84 -6.04 7.81
CA ILE A 75 4.87 -5.86 8.89
C ILE A 75 3.44 -5.75 8.32
N GLY A 76 3.24 -4.97 7.25
CA GLY A 76 1.96 -4.83 6.58
C GLY A 76 1.43 -6.16 6.08
N LEU A 77 2.26 -6.95 5.40
CA LEU A 77 1.90 -8.27 4.88
C LEU A 77 1.60 -9.27 6.00
N ALA A 78 2.41 -9.29 7.06
CA ALA A 78 2.17 -10.17 8.21
C ALA A 78 0.80 -9.87 8.84
N ARG A 79 0.45 -8.59 9.01
CA ARG A 79 -0.87 -8.18 9.48
C ARG A 79 -1.98 -8.52 8.51
N ALA A 80 -1.74 -8.37 7.20
CA ALA A 80 -2.69 -8.67 6.13
C ALA A 80 -3.14 -10.15 6.13
N ARG A 81 -2.29 -11.05 6.65
CA ARG A 81 -2.58 -12.49 6.83
C ARG A 81 -3.33 -12.83 8.12
N SER A 82 -3.64 -11.85 8.97
CA SER A 82 -4.36 -12.08 10.23
C SER A 82 -5.79 -12.57 9.98
N ASP A 83 -6.27 -13.49 10.82
CA ASP A 83 -7.68 -13.90 10.83
C ASP A 83 -8.62 -12.78 11.33
N ASN A 84 -8.07 -11.77 12.00
CA ASN A 84 -8.83 -10.59 12.38
C ASN A 84 -8.94 -9.64 11.18
N ALA A 85 -10.16 -9.51 10.65
CA ALA A 85 -10.46 -8.70 9.47
C ALA A 85 -10.01 -7.23 9.57
N GLU A 86 -10.05 -6.62 10.77
CA GLU A 86 -9.60 -5.25 10.96
C GLU A 86 -8.08 -5.14 10.93
N VAL A 87 -7.38 -6.08 11.57
CA VAL A 87 -5.91 -6.17 11.53
C VAL A 87 -5.45 -6.42 10.09
N ALA A 88 -6.13 -7.33 9.37
CA ALA A 88 -5.86 -7.60 7.97
C ALA A 88 -6.01 -6.35 7.11
N MET A 89 -7.12 -5.62 7.25
CA MET A 89 -7.38 -4.41 6.47
C MET A 89 -6.36 -3.30 6.76
N ARG A 90 -6.00 -3.09 8.03
CA ARG A 90 -4.94 -2.13 8.42
C ARG A 90 -3.57 -2.57 7.88
N GLY A 91 -3.30 -3.87 7.87
CA GLY A 91 -2.09 -4.46 7.30
C GLY A 91 -1.96 -4.19 5.80
N ILE A 92 -3.03 -4.41 5.04
CA ILE A 92 -3.07 -4.11 3.60
C ILE A 92 -2.86 -2.61 3.36
N ALA A 93 -3.55 -1.74 4.10
CA ALA A 93 -3.40 -0.29 3.96
C ALA A 93 -1.95 0.18 4.24
N LEU A 94 -1.32 -0.34 5.30
CA LEU A 94 0.08 -0.08 5.61
C LEU A 94 0.99 -0.56 4.47
N TRP A 95 0.79 -1.78 3.99
CA TRP A 95 1.58 -2.34 2.90
C TRP A 95 1.54 -1.46 1.65
N LEU A 96 0.32 -1.05 1.23
CA LEU A 96 0.12 -0.19 0.06
C LEU A 96 0.80 1.17 0.22
N ALA A 97 0.74 1.76 1.43
CA ALA A 97 1.35 3.07 1.70
C ALA A 97 2.87 3.04 1.60
N VAL A 98 3.49 2.04 2.23
CA VAL A 98 4.95 1.89 2.23
C VAL A 98 5.44 1.53 0.83
N ALA A 99 4.81 0.55 0.18
CA ALA A 99 5.16 0.15 -1.18
C ALA A 99 5.01 1.30 -2.19
N TYR A 100 4.03 2.19 -2.00
CA TYR A 100 3.89 3.38 -2.85
C TYR A 100 5.12 4.28 -2.74
N HIS A 101 5.51 4.67 -1.53
CA HIS A 101 6.65 5.56 -1.33
C HIS A 101 8.00 4.92 -1.63
N GLU A 102 8.10 3.60 -1.48
CA GLU A 102 9.28 2.82 -1.82
C GLU A 102 9.50 2.72 -3.35
N THR A 103 8.41 2.55 -4.11
CA THR A 103 8.50 2.35 -5.57
C THR A 103 8.40 3.66 -6.35
N LYS A 104 7.81 4.71 -5.76
CA LYS A 104 7.69 6.04 -6.35
C LYS A 104 9.08 6.61 -6.63
N ASN A 105 9.27 7.12 -7.85
CA ASN A 105 10.51 7.74 -8.30
C ASN A 105 11.75 6.82 -8.21
N THR A 106 11.56 5.50 -8.17
CA THR A 106 12.67 4.56 -8.08
C THR A 106 13.60 4.66 -9.31
N PRO A 107 14.93 4.71 -9.11
CA PRO A 107 15.89 4.67 -10.22
C PRO A 107 16.10 3.24 -10.77
N HIS A 108 15.48 2.23 -10.13
CA HIS A 108 15.70 0.82 -10.44
C HIS A 108 14.67 0.30 -11.44
N GLU A 109 15.12 -0.08 -12.64
CA GLU A 109 14.24 -0.45 -13.75
C GLU A 109 13.34 -1.65 -13.44
N ASN A 110 13.84 -2.59 -12.65
CA ASN A 110 13.15 -3.78 -12.20
C ASN A 110 12.04 -3.50 -11.17
N ILE A 111 12.00 -2.31 -10.56
CA ILE A 111 10.96 -1.92 -9.60
C ILE A 111 9.84 -1.12 -10.27
N ARG A 112 10.14 -0.41 -11.38
CA ARG A 112 9.15 0.39 -12.11
C ARG A 112 7.87 -0.37 -12.50
N PRO A 113 7.92 -1.64 -12.96
CA PRO A 113 6.71 -2.41 -13.24
C PRO A 113 5.81 -2.56 -12.01
N HIS A 114 6.40 -2.82 -10.84
CA HIS A 114 5.65 -2.96 -9.58
C HIS A 114 4.97 -1.65 -9.17
N HIS A 115 5.60 -0.49 -9.44
CA HIS A 115 4.96 0.80 -9.22
C HIS A 115 3.68 0.96 -10.07
N ARG A 116 3.75 0.59 -11.35
CA ARG A 116 2.59 0.66 -12.25
C ARG A 116 1.47 -0.26 -11.78
N ASP A 117 1.80 -1.50 -11.43
CA ASP A 117 0.81 -2.49 -10.98
C ASP A 117 0.16 -2.05 -9.66
N LEU A 118 0.96 -1.51 -8.72
CA LEU A 118 0.46 -0.89 -7.49
C LEU A 118 -0.48 0.29 -7.77
N MET A 119 -0.12 1.17 -8.70
CA MET A 119 -0.97 2.32 -9.07
C MET A 119 -2.28 1.89 -9.72
N ARG A 120 -2.28 0.78 -10.47
CA ARG A 120 -3.51 0.18 -11.00
C ARG A 120 -4.42 -0.29 -9.86
N LEU A 121 -3.89 -1.05 -8.90
CA LEU A 121 -4.64 -1.52 -7.73
C LEU A 121 -5.20 -0.35 -6.90
N LEU A 122 -4.41 0.69 -6.66
CA LEU A 122 -4.86 1.90 -5.94
C LEU A 122 -5.97 2.64 -6.69
N ARG A 123 -5.90 2.69 -8.03
CA ARG A 123 -6.96 3.28 -8.85
C ARG A 123 -8.25 2.48 -8.77
N GLU A 124 -8.17 1.16 -8.87
CA GLU A 124 -9.33 0.27 -8.71
C GLU A 124 -10.01 0.46 -7.34
N LEU A 125 -9.22 0.53 -6.26
CA LEU A 125 -9.73 0.81 -4.92
C LEU A 125 -10.41 2.18 -4.81
N LYS A 126 -9.85 3.22 -5.46
CA LYS A 126 -10.44 4.56 -5.49
C LYS A 126 -11.75 4.59 -6.29
N GLU A 127 -11.84 3.87 -7.39
CA GLU A 127 -13.05 3.78 -8.21
C GLU A 127 -14.17 3.05 -7.46
N GLN A 128 -13.84 1.96 -6.75
CA GLN A 128 -14.79 1.24 -5.89
C GLN A 128 -15.35 2.14 -4.78
N HIS A 129 -14.53 3.04 -4.23
CA HIS A 129 -14.96 4.02 -3.24
C HIS A 129 -15.94 5.05 -3.79
N ARG A 130 -15.69 5.57 -5.01
CA ARG A 130 -16.58 6.55 -5.65
C ARG A 130 -17.94 5.95 -6.03
N ALA A 131 -17.97 4.67 -6.38
CA ALA A 131 -19.17 3.96 -6.79
C ALA A 131 -20.02 3.43 -5.61
N ASP A 132 -19.74 3.84 -4.36
CA ASP A 132 -20.56 3.49 -3.19
C ASP A 132 -21.74 4.47 -3.05
N PRO A 133 -22.99 4.07 -3.36
CA PRO A 133 -24.14 4.97 -3.43
C PRO A 133 -24.50 5.61 -2.08
N MET A 134 -24.11 5.00 -0.94
CA MET A 134 -24.32 5.62 0.38
C MET A 134 -23.49 6.90 0.57
N GLN A 135 -22.36 7.01 -0.13
CA GLN A 135 -21.51 8.18 -0.08
C GLN A 135 -21.98 9.27 -1.04
N GLU A 136 -22.56 8.88 -2.19
CA GLU A 136 -23.21 9.79 -3.13
C GLU A 136 -24.43 10.48 -2.49
N TRP A 137 -25.25 9.74 -1.73
CA TRP A 137 -26.38 10.30 -0.97
C TRP A 137 -25.94 11.21 0.20
N GLY A 138 -24.85 10.88 0.89
CA GLY A 138 -24.33 11.70 2.00
C GLY A 138 -23.80 13.07 1.56
N VAL A 139 -23.17 13.15 0.37
CA VAL A 139 -22.68 14.42 -0.20
C VAL A 139 -23.84 15.29 -0.71
N GLN A 140 -24.88 14.68 -1.28
CA GLN A 140 -26.09 15.39 -1.72
C GLN A 140 -26.92 15.96 -0.55
N ALA A 141 -27.01 15.23 0.58
CA ALA A 141 -27.71 15.71 1.76
C ALA A 141 -27.03 16.92 2.43
N THR A 142 -25.69 17.00 2.41
CA THR A 142 -24.94 18.14 2.96
C THR A 142 -24.90 19.37 2.04
N ALA A 143 -25.19 19.22 0.75
CA ALA A 143 -25.23 20.33 -0.20
C ALA A 143 -26.62 20.99 -0.30
N ALA A 144 -27.63 20.43 0.38
CA ALA A 144 -29.02 20.89 0.36
C ALA A 144 -29.50 21.45 1.72
N ALA A 145 -28.58 21.76 2.64
CA ALA A 145 -28.83 22.36 3.95
C ALA A 145 -28.04 23.66 4.09
#